data_AF-A0A0G1G4R8-F1
#
_entry.id   AF-A0A0G1G4R8-F1
#
_cell.length_a   1.000
_cell.length_b   1.000
_cell.length_c   1.000
_cell.angle_alpha   90.00
_cell.angle_beta   90.00
_cell.angle_gamma   90.00
#
_symmetry.space_group_name_H-M   'P 1'
#
loop_
_entity.id
_entity.type
_entity.pdbx_description
1 polymer ?
#
loop_
_entity_poly.entity_id
_entity_poly.type
_entity_poly.pdbx_seq_one_letter_code
_entity_poly.pdbx_strand_id
1 'polypeptide(L)'
;MEVMPSWITLLPPVITLIIAGLSKNVSLSLLVGIFTGGFIATNFEISSGIVFGIKKIGATFIEPTTLTLFAFLALLSLVIELMGKSGGVAAYVSLLQKKIKNARNAEIAVILFSFLFCIDDYINNMLTGAIIRPFSERFLIAREKIAFLLNSLSSPLVAIIPASTWAAMIITRIEDAGVSDIPSNNQIIDADPFFTYVKSIPFSFYSICIIASVFFIVYRRISYGAMAHLEEQAKRQTPPIEETITRKTSEESIASFLIPLTCFLLFLPIFLLYLGNSQLFGGQNGLLEALQHTNVMASLCFTSIISSVILGVFLLYKKKTTIKGLFQVSFASIWGMRN
;
A
#
# COMPACT_ATOMS: atom_id res chain seq x y z
N MET A 1 32.85 0.02 -21.37
CA MET A 1 32.28 0.90 -20.33
C MET A 1 33.13 0.69 -19.10
N GLU A 2 33.90 1.70 -18.68
CA GLU A 2 34.63 1.61 -17.41
C GLU A 2 33.59 1.43 -16.29
N VAL A 3 33.74 0.34 -15.54
CA VAL A 3 32.87 0.05 -14.41
C VAL A 3 33.18 1.10 -13.36
N MET A 4 32.31 2.11 -13.23
CA MET A 4 32.43 3.09 -12.15
C MET A 4 32.50 2.36 -10.80
N PRO A 5 33.28 2.88 -9.83
CA PRO A 5 33.38 2.28 -8.50
C PRO A 5 31.99 1.98 -7.92
N SER A 6 31.77 0.73 -7.52
CA SER A 6 30.49 0.20 -7.04
C SER A 6 29.86 0.99 -5.89
N TRP A 7 30.63 1.79 -5.15
CA TRP A 7 30.11 2.61 -4.05
C TRP A 7 29.46 3.93 -4.52
N ILE A 8 29.81 4.44 -5.71
CA ILE A 8 29.25 5.70 -6.24
C ILE A 8 27.74 5.55 -6.50
N THR A 9 27.28 4.34 -6.85
CA THR A 9 25.85 4.06 -7.06
C THR A 9 24.99 4.16 -5.80
N LEU A 10 25.61 4.17 -4.61
CA LEU A 10 24.94 4.40 -3.33
C LEU A 10 24.76 5.89 -3.01
N LEU A 11 25.42 6.81 -3.73
CA LEU A 11 25.30 8.24 -3.47
C LEU A 11 23.87 8.77 -3.66
N PRO A 12 23.12 8.45 -4.74
CA PRO A 12 21.76 8.94 -4.91
C PRO A 12 20.83 8.62 -3.72
N PRO A 13 20.70 7.36 -3.25
CA PRO A 13 19.84 7.07 -2.10
C PRO A 13 20.36 7.70 -0.80
N VAL A 14 21.67 7.73 -0.55
CA VAL A 14 22.24 8.34 0.66
C VAL A 14 21.98 9.85 0.71
N ILE A 15 22.24 10.56 -0.38
CA ILE A 15 21.98 12.00 -0.50
C ILE A 15 20.49 12.28 -0.33
N THR A 16 19.63 11.45 -0.94
CA THR A 16 18.18 11.55 -0.79
C THR A 16 17.78 11.44 0.69
N LEU A 17 18.29 10.44 1.42
CA LEU A 17 17.96 10.24 2.83
C LEU A 17 18.45 11.39 3.72
N ILE A 18 19.67 11.88 3.50
CA ILE A 18 20.24 13.00 4.26
C ILE A 18 19.41 14.27 4.02
N ILE A 19 19.10 14.58 2.75
CA ILE A 19 18.32 15.77 2.42
C ILE A 19 16.89 15.64 2.93
N ALA A 20 16.27 14.46 2.87
CA ALA A 20 14.95 14.23 3.42
C ALA A 20 14.91 14.53 4.93
N GLY A 21 15.93 14.07 5.68
CA GLY A 21 16.05 14.33 7.12
C GLY A 21 16.27 15.81 7.46
N LEU A 22 17.12 16.50 6.71
CA LEU A 22 17.46 17.91 6.96
C LEU A 22 16.37 18.88 6.48
N SER A 23 15.88 18.70 5.26
CA SER A 23 14.88 19.59 4.64
C SER A 23 13.47 19.34 5.14
N LYS A 24 13.20 18.14 5.71
CA LYS A 24 11.86 17.64 6.01
C LYS A 24 10.92 17.71 4.79
N ASN A 25 11.47 17.72 3.57
CA ASN A 25 10.74 17.82 2.32
C ASN A 25 11.11 16.66 1.38
N VAL A 26 10.22 15.67 1.32
CA VAL A 26 10.42 14.45 0.54
C VAL A 26 10.56 14.76 -0.95
N SER A 27 9.73 15.65 -1.50
CA SER A 27 9.73 15.98 -2.93
C SER A 27 11.07 16.58 -3.36
N LEU A 28 11.63 17.49 -2.57
CA LEU A 28 12.94 18.09 -2.85
C LEU A 28 14.04 17.02 -2.78
N SER A 29 14.02 16.17 -1.75
CA SER A 29 15.02 15.12 -1.59
C SER A 29 15.07 14.14 -2.76
N LEU A 30 13.90 13.73 -3.29
CA LEU A 30 13.79 12.84 -4.44
C LEU A 30 14.32 13.50 -5.72
N LEU A 31 14.02 14.79 -5.94
CA LEU A 31 14.57 15.53 -7.09
C LEU A 31 16.09 15.54 -7.05
N VAL A 32 16.69 15.87 -5.90
CA VAL A 32 18.15 15.87 -5.76
C VAL A 32 18.72 14.46 -5.99
N GLY A 33 18.05 13.41 -5.49
CA GLY A 33 18.41 12.03 -5.78
C GLY A 33 18.43 11.70 -7.27
N ILE A 34 17.38 12.09 -8.01
CA ILE A 34 17.27 11.86 -9.45
C ILE A 34 18.41 12.58 -10.20
N PHE A 35 18.69 13.84 -9.88
CA PHE A 35 19.78 14.58 -10.53
C PHE A 35 21.14 14.02 -10.15
N THR A 36 21.34 13.60 -8.91
CA THR A 36 22.57 12.90 -8.48
C THR A 36 22.79 11.63 -9.31
N GLY A 37 21.76 10.80 -9.46
CA GLY A 37 21.82 9.61 -10.32
C GLY A 37 22.05 9.95 -11.79
N GLY A 38 21.45 11.05 -12.27
CA GLY A 38 21.67 11.57 -13.62
C GLY A 38 23.11 12.00 -13.87
N PHE A 39 23.72 12.74 -12.94
CA PHE A 39 25.13 13.12 -13.04
C PHE A 39 26.05 11.90 -13.06
N ILE A 40 25.79 10.90 -12.21
CA ILE A 40 26.57 9.66 -12.22
C ILE A 40 26.44 8.94 -13.57
N ALA A 41 25.21 8.85 -14.10
CA ALA A 41 24.94 8.19 -15.38
C ALA A 41 25.61 8.89 -16.58
N THR A 42 25.94 10.19 -16.46
CA THR A 42 26.56 10.99 -17.51
C THR A 42 28.01 11.39 -17.20
N ASN A 43 28.75 10.57 -16.43
CA ASN A 43 30.14 10.83 -16.07
C ASN A 43 30.39 12.21 -15.43
N PHE A 44 29.46 12.66 -14.59
CA PHE A 44 29.44 13.95 -13.89
C PHE A 44 29.40 15.19 -14.81
N GLU A 45 29.05 15.01 -16.08
CA GLU A 45 28.79 16.15 -16.97
C GLU A 45 27.47 16.85 -16.58
N ILE A 46 27.56 18.14 -16.21
CA ILE A 46 26.45 18.90 -15.64
C ILE A 46 25.29 19.06 -16.64
N SER A 47 25.59 19.48 -17.87
CA SER A 47 24.61 19.66 -18.95
C SER A 47 23.85 18.37 -19.23
N SER A 48 24.58 17.29 -19.51
CA SER A 48 24.02 15.98 -19.83
C SER A 48 23.24 15.40 -18.66
N GLY A 49 23.73 15.54 -17.43
CA GLY A 49 23.07 15.00 -16.24
C GLY A 49 21.74 15.68 -15.92
N ILE A 50 21.64 17.01 -16.09
CA ILE A 50 20.37 17.73 -15.95
C ILE A 50 19.37 17.25 -17.02
N VAL A 51 19.80 17.19 -18.28
CA VAL A 51 18.94 16.72 -19.39
C VAL A 51 18.49 15.28 -19.16
N PHE A 52 19.39 14.42 -18.67
CA PHE A 52 19.07 13.04 -18.33
C PHE A 52 18.05 12.95 -17.21
N GLY A 53 18.23 13.69 -16.11
CA GLY A 53 17.29 13.75 -15.00
C GLY A 53 15.88 14.17 -15.44
N ILE A 54 15.78 15.26 -16.21
CA ILE A 54 14.50 15.74 -16.75
C ILE A 54 13.85 14.69 -17.67
N LYS A 55 14.63 14.09 -18.59
CA LYS A 55 14.14 13.04 -19.47
C LYS A 55 13.63 11.83 -18.69
N LYS A 56 14.32 11.42 -17.62
CA LYS A 56 13.90 10.30 -16.78
C LYS A 56 12.62 10.60 -16.01
N ILE A 57 12.48 11.81 -15.46
CA ILE A 57 11.21 12.24 -14.84
C ILE A 57 10.07 12.13 -15.87
N GLY A 58 10.23 12.73 -17.05
CA GLY A 58 9.22 12.70 -18.10
C GLY A 58 8.88 11.27 -18.56
N ALA A 59 9.89 10.41 -18.74
CA ALA A 59 9.71 9.03 -19.14
C ALA A 59 8.92 8.21 -18.11
N THR A 60 9.20 8.40 -16.81
CA THR A 60 8.47 7.70 -15.73
C THR A 60 7.00 8.10 -15.69
N PHE A 61 6.65 9.36 -15.99
CA PHE A 61 5.25 9.82 -16.01
C PHE A 61 4.41 9.18 -17.11
N ILE A 62 5.01 8.81 -18.24
CA ILE A 62 4.32 8.18 -19.37
C ILE A 62 4.45 6.65 -19.37
N GLU A 63 5.17 6.09 -18.40
CA GLU A 63 5.38 4.66 -18.30
C GLU A 63 4.04 3.96 -17.99
N PRO A 64 3.65 2.92 -18.76
CA PRO A 64 2.36 2.25 -18.57
C PRO A 64 2.13 1.74 -17.15
N THR A 65 3.18 1.22 -16.49
CA THR A 65 3.11 0.74 -15.10
C THR A 65 2.79 1.87 -14.13
N THR A 66 3.46 3.02 -14.29
CA THR A 66 3.21 4.22 -13.46
C THR A 66 1.81 4.79 -13.68
N LEU A 67 1.35 4.85 -14.94
CA LEU A 67 -0.01 5.28 -15.26
C LEU A 67 -1.05 4.33 -14.66
N THR A 68 -0.80 3.02 -14.71
CA THR A 68 -1.67 2.00 -14.11
C THR A 68 -1.70 2.13 -12.59
N LEU A 69 -0.55 2.41 -11.95
CA LEU A 69 -0.47 2.69 -10.52
C LEU A 69 -1.29 3.93 -10.14
N PHE A 70 -1.17 5.04 -10.87
CA PHE A 70 -1.99 6.23 -10.62
C PHE A 70 -3.49 5.95 -10.79
N ALA A 71 -3.87 5.21 -11.82
CA ALA A 71 -5.26 4.80 -12.03
C ALA A 71 -5.76 3.92 -10.87
N PHE A 72 -4.96 2.95 -10.42
CA PHE A 72 -5.26 2.11 -9.27
C PHE A 72 -5.46 2.94 -7.99
N LEU A 73 -4.55 3.86 -7.66
CA LEU A 73 -4.65 4.71 -6.46
C LEU A 73 -5.87 5.63 -6.50
N ALA A 74 -6.21 6.18 -7.66
CA ALA A 74 -7.41 6.98 -7.87
C ALA A 74 -8.69 6.15 -7.65
N LEU A 75 -8.74 4.94 -8.21
CA LEU A 75 -9.88 4.02 -8.04
C LEU A 75 -10.01 3.51 -6.60
N LEU A 76 -8.90 3.19 -5.94
CA LEU A 76 -8.90 2.78 -4.55
C LEU A 76 -9.44 3.89 -3.65
N SER A 77 -9.01 5.14 -3.89
CA SER A 77 -9.53 6.32 -3.20
C SER A 77 -11.04 6.46 -3.40
N LEU A 78 -11.53 6.27 -4.64
CA LEU A 78 -12.96 6.28 -4.95
C LEU A 78 -13.73 5.21 -4.16
N VAL A 79 -13.23 3.97 -4.12
CA VAL A 79 -13.85 2.89 -3.36
C VAL A 79 -13.98 3.26 -1.89
N ILE A 80 -12.93 3.80 -1.28
CA ILE A 80 -12.93 4.19 0.14
C ILE A 80 -13.90 5.35 0.40
N GLU A 81 -13.93 6.34 -0.47
CA GLU A 81 -14.86 7.46 -0.36
C GLU A 81 -16.32 7.01 -0.50
N LEU A 82 -16.62 6.07 -1.41
CA LEU A 82 -17.94 5.44 -1.53
C LEU A 82 -18.31 4.64 -0.27
N MET A 83 -17.36 3.93 0.32
CA MET A 83 -17.55 3.22 1.59
C MET A 83 -17.86 4.20 2.74
N GLY A 84 -17.18 5.34 2.78
CA GLY A 84 -17.42 6.41 3.75
C GLY A 84 -18.81 7.03 3.60
N LYS A 85 -19.17 7.48 2.38
CA LYS A 85 -20.45 8.14 2.11
C LYS A 85 -21.66 7.23 2.28
N SER A 86 -21.53 5.95 1.93
CA SER A 86 -22.60 4.96 2.05
C SER A 86 -22.94 4.55 3.48
N GLY A 87 -22.12 4.98 4.46
CA GLY A 87 -22.23 4.54 5.84
C GLY A 87 -21.64 3.15 6.09
N GLY A 88 -20.98 2.53 5.11
CA GLY A 88 -20.43 1.19 5.25
C GLY A 88 -19.41 1.10 6.38
N VAL A 89 -18.51 2.09 6.48
CA VAL A 89 -17.49 2.16 7.53
C VAL A 89 -18.15 2.29 8.91
N ALA A 90 -19.15 3.15 9.07
CA ALA A 90 -19.85 3.35 10.34
C ALA A 90 -20.66 2.10 10.76
N ALA A 91 -21.36 1.45 9.81
CA ALA A 91 -22.02 0.17 10.06
C ALA A 91 -21.04 -0.92 10.52
N TYR A 92 -19.88 -1.04 9.87
CA TYR A 92 -18.87 -2.03 10.25
C TYR A 92 -18.24 -1.72 11.62
N VAL A 93 -17.99 -0.44 11.90
CA VAL A 93 -17.52 0.03 13.21
C VAL A 93 -18.50 -0.36 14.32
N SER A 94 -19.82 -0.24 14.10
CA SER A 94 -20.83 -0.62 15.09
C SER A 94 -20.77 -2.11 15.49
N LEU A 95 -20.43 -3.01 14.55
CA LEU A 95 -20.19 -4.42 14.85
C LEU A 95 -18.93 -4.63 15.66
N LEU A 96 -17.86 -3.94 15.27
CA LEU A 96 -16.56 -4.02 15.92
C LEU A 96 -16.54 -3.39 17.31
N GLN A 97 -17.41 -2.44 17.62
CA GLN A 97 -17.54 -1.85 18.97
C GLN A 97 -17.75 -2.92 20.05
N LYS A 98 -18.41 -4.04 19.73
CA LYS A 98 -18.58 -5.16 20.67
C LYS A 98 -17.26 -5.87 21.01
N LYS A 99 -16.29 -5.85 20.09
CA LYS A 99 -14.97 -6.50 20.22
C LYS A 99 -13.88 -5.51 20.66
N ILE A 100 -13.90 -4.29 20.12
CA ILE A 100 -12.90 -3.24 20.38
C ILE A 100 -13.41 -2.35 21.52
N LYS A 101 -13.05 -2.72 22.75
CA LYS A 101 -13.56 -2.08 23.98
C LYS A 101 -12.59 -1.08 24.61
N ASN A 102 -11.33 -1.06 24.19
CA ASN A 102 -10.29 -0.21 24.76
C ASN A 102 -9.18 0.05 23.73
N ALA A 103 -8.26 0.96 24.06
CA ALA A 103 -7.14 1.36 23.20
C ALA A 103 -6.28 0.18 22.72
N ARG A 104 -6.00 -0.81 23.59
CA ARG A 104 -5.21 -1.99 23.22
C ARG A 104 -5.94 -2.86 22.21
N ASN A 105 -7.25 -3.04 22.35
CA ASN A 105 -8.00 -3.80 21.37
C ASN A 105 -7.98 -3.09 20.00
N ALA A 106 -7.92 -1.76 19.98
CA ALA A 106 -7.79 -1.00 18.72
C ALA A 106 -6.39 -1.19 18.11
N GLU A 107 -5.32 -1.12 18.90
CA GLU A 107 -3.96 -1.40 18.44
C GLU A 107 -3.77 -2.86 17.98
N ILE A 108 -4.36 -3.83 18.70
CA ILE A 108 -4.38 -5.25 18.27
C ILE A 108 -5.16 -5.39 16.97
N ALA A 109 -6.26 -4.65 16.80
CA ALA A 109 -7.02 -4.67 15.57
C ALA A 109 -6.19 -4.14 14.39
N VAL A 110 -5.34 -3.12 14.57
CA VAL A 110 -4.37 -2.69 13.53
C VAL A 110 -3.53 -3.88 13.08
N ILE A 111 -2.94 -4.63 14.01
CA ILE A 111 -2.14 -5.82 13.69
C ILE A 111 -2.97 -6.82 12.87
N LEU A 112 -4.13 -7.22 13.38
CA LEU A 112 -4.98 -8.23 12.74
C LEU A 112 -5.41 -7.83 11.32
N PHE A 113 -5.83 -6.58 11.13
CA PHE A 113 -6.22 -6.09 9.81
C PHE A 113 -5.04 -5.95 8.86
N SER A 114 -3.87 -5.56 9.36
CA SER A 114 -2.67 -5.51 8.52
C SER A 114 -2.21 -6.88 8.06
N PHE A 115 -2.37 -7.93 8.87
CA PHE A 115 -2.17 -9.31 8.41
C PHE A 115 -3.27 -9.76 7.43
N LEU A 116 -4.51 -9.32 7.61
CA LEU A 116 -5.61 -9.66 6.72
C LEU A 116 -5.45 -9.03 5.33
N PHE A 117 -4.94 -7.80 5.25
CA PHE A 117 -4.78 -7.03 4.01
C PHE A 117 -3.34 -6.98 3.52
N CYS A 118 -2.52 -7.97 3.88
CA CYS A 118 -1.10 -8.04 3.55
C CYS A 118 -0.76 -8.32 2.07
N ILE A 119 -1.77 -8.37 1.20
CA ILE A 119 -1.56 -8.59 -0.23
C ILE A 119 -0.88 -7.37 -0.85
N ASP A 120 -1.30 -6.16 -0.47
CA ASP A 120 -0.81 -4.90 -1.04
C ASP A 120 -0.73 -3.81 0.04
N ASP A 121 0.34 -3.01 0.04
CA ASP A 121 0.59 -2.02 1.09
C ASP A 121 -0.30 -0.77 0.97
N TYR A 122 -0.78 -0.42 -0.22
CA TYR A 122 -1.74 0.68 -0.39
C TYR A 122 -3.12 0.31 0.16
N ILE A 123 -3.63 -0.86 -0.21
CA ILE A 123 -4.91 -1.37 0.31
C ILE A 123 -4.83 -1.49 1.83
N ASN A 124 -3.74 -2.07 2.35
CA ASN A 124 -3.55 -2.27 3.79
C ASN A 124 -3.62 -0.96 4.57
N ASN A 125 -2.81 0.03 4.17
CA ASN A 125 -2.74 1.32 4.84
C ASN A 125 -4.08 2.07 4.79
N MET A 126 -4.69 2.14 3.60
CA MET A 126 -5.91 2.93 3.42
C MET A 126 -7.14 2.28 4.08
N LEU A 127 -7.34 0.98 3.88
CA LEU A 127 -8.49 0.26 4.41
C LEU A 127 -8.41 0.11 5.93
N THR A 128 -7.25 -0.31 6.45
CA THR A 128 -7.07 -0.45 7.90
C THR A 128 -7.14 0.91 8.58
N GLY A 129 -6.55 1.95 7.99
CA GLY A 129 -6.67 3.33 8.47
C GLY A 129 -8.12 3.79 8.58
N ALA A 130 -8.95 3.52 7.56
CA ALA A 130 -10.37 3.86 7.56
C ALA A 130 -11.17 3.13 8.66
N ILE A 131 -10.88 1.84 8.90
CA ILE A 131 -11.54 1.04 9.95
C ILE A 131 -11.14 1.50 11.35
N ILE A 132 -9.85 1.74 11.58
CA ILE A 132 -9.29 1.99 12.92
C ILE A 132 -9.50 3.43 13.36
N ARG A 133 -9.55 4.39 12.44
CA ARG A 133 -9.66 5.82 12.76
C ARG A 133 -10.77 6.16 13.76
N PRO A 134 -12.02 5.68 13.62
CA PRO A 134 -13.09 5.96 14.60
C PRO A 134 -12.77 5.43 16.00
N PHE A 135 -12.09 4.29 16.10
CA PHE A 135 -11.66 3.72 17.38
C PHE A 135 -10.48 4.50 17.99
N SER A 136 -9.53 4.91 17.17
CA SER A 136 -8.41 5.77 17.60
C SER A 136 -8.90 7.07 18.18
N GLU A 137 -9.87 7.72 17.53
CA GLU A 137 -10.47 8.96 17.99
C GLU A 137 -11.27 8.75 19.28
N ARG A 138 -12.05 7.66 19.38
CA ARG A 138 -12.80 7.30 20.60
C ARG A 138 -11.91 7.04 21.81
N PHE A 139 -10.79 6.32 21.60
CA PHE A 139 -9.89 5.93 22.69
C PHE A 139 -8.72 6.90 22.89
N LEU A 140 -8.75 8.06 22.24
CA LEU A 140 -7.73 9.11 22.35
C LEU A 140 -6.30 8.59 22.09
N ILE A 141 -6.16 7.68 21.13
CA ILE A 141 -4.85 7.20 20.68
C ILE A 141 -4.28 8.25 19.72
N ALA A 142 -3.02 8.63 19.94
CA ALA A 142 -2.31 9.55 19.06
C ALA A 142 -2.34 9.03 17.60
N ARG A 143 -2.72 9.89 16.67
CA ARG A 143 -2.88 9.54 15.25
C ARG A 143 -1.56 9.07 14.65
N GLU A 144 -0.45 9.65 15.11
CA GLU A 144 0.92 9.31 14.75
C GLU A 144 1.28 7.89 15.17
N LYS A 145 0.74 7.39 16.29
CA LYS A 145 0.96 6.00 16.74
C LYS A 145 0.31 5.03 15.78
N ILE A 146 -0.96 5.28 15.47
CA ILE A 146 -1.71 4.43 14.55
C ILE A 146 -1.05 4.45 13.17
N ALA A 147 -0.64 5.63 12.68
CA ALA A 147 0.09 5.75 11.42
C ALA A 147 1.43 4.98 11.45
N PHE A 148 2.18 5.07 12.55
CA PHE A 148 3.42 4.30 12.73
C PHE A 148 3.15 2.79 12.72
N LEU A 149 2.16 2.31 13.48
CA LEU A 149 1.82 0.87 13.55
C LEU A 149 1.34 0.34 12.19
N LEU A 150 0.50 1.09 11.49
CA LEU A 150 0.01 0.77 10.15
C LEU A 150 1.18 0.65 9.16
N ASN A 151 1.96 1.72 9.00
CA ASN A 151 3.06 1.75 8.04
C ASN A 151 4.14 0.69 8.34
N SER A 152 4.41 0.44 9.63
CA SER A 152 5.36 -0.57 10.09
C SER A 152 4.91 -2.00 9.83
N LEU A 153 3.64 -2.23 9.51
CA LEU A 153 3.13 -3.55 9.16
C LEU A 153 2.83 -3.65 7.66
N SER A 154 2.29 -2.62 7.02
CA SER A 154 1.86 -2.67 5.63
C SER A 154 2.98 -3.05 4.67
N SER A 155 4.02 -2.21 4.49
CA SER A 155 5.10 -2.52 3.54
C SER A 155 5.98 -3.70 4.00
N PRO A 156 6.33 -3.85 5.29
CA PRO A 156 7.12 -4.99 5.76
C PRO A 156 6.47 -6.37 5.59
N LEU A 157 5.15 -6.50 5.82
CA LEU A 157 4.45 -7.76 5.62
C LEU A 157 4.37 -8.14 4.15
N VAL A 158 4.08 -7.17 3.29
CA VAL A 158 3.97 -7.37 1.85
C VAL A 158 5.31 -7.82 1.28
N ALA A 159 6.46 -7.34 1.80
CA ALA A 159 7.77 -7.81 1.35
C ALA A 159 8.07 -9.29 1.66
N ILE A 160 7.57 -9.83 2.77
CA ILE A 160 7.91 -11.19 3.25
C ILE A 160 6.83 -12.25 2.94
N ILE A 161 5.64 -11.84 2.51
CA ILE A 161 4.54 -12.75 2.18
C ILE A 161 4.61 -13.09 0.69
N PRO A 162 4.74 -14.38 0.29
CA PRO A 162 4.88 -14.74 -1.12
C PRO A 162 3.67 -14.41 -2.00
N ALA A 163 2.47 -14.36 -1.42
CA ALA A 163 1.24 -14.02 -2.11
C ALA A 163 0.94 -12.51 -2.01
N SER A 164 1.91 -11.68 -2.39
CA SER A 164 1.83 -10.22 -2.27
C SER A 164 2.23 -9.51 -3.58
N THR A 165 1.95 -8.22 -3.64
CA THR A 165 2.28 -7.38 -4.81
C THR A 165 3.76 -7.13 -5.00
N TRP A 166 4.56 -7.24 -3.93
CA TRP A 166 6.01 -7.04 -3.99
C TRP A 166 6.78 -8.34 -4.26
N ALA A 167 6.21 -9.51 -3.95
CA ALA A 167 6.88 -10.79 -4.15
C ALA A 167 7.28 -10.97 -5.63
N ALA A 168 6.34 -10.76 -6.56
CA ALA A 168 6.61 -10.85 -8.00
C ALA A 168 7.73 -9.89 -8.43
N MET A 169 7.69 -8.64 -7.97
CA MET A 169 8.72 -7.65 -8.30
C MET A 169 10.11 -8.07 -7.79
N ILE A 170 10.20 -8.58 -6.55
CA ILE A 170 11.47 -9.06 -5.99
C ILE A 170 11.99 -10.27 -6.79
N ILE A 171 11.10 -11.20 -7.15
CA ILE A 171 11.44 -12.37 -7.96
C ILE A 171 11.99 -11.95 -9.33
N THR A 172 11.31 -11.03 -10.03
CA THR A 172 11.81 -10.50 -11.31
C THR A 172 13.17 -9.80 -11.15
N ARG A 173 13.40 -9.10 -10.03
CA ARG A 173 14.71 -8.48 -9.76
C ARG A 173 15.81 -9.49 -9.47
N ILE A 174 15.48 -10.62 -8.86
CA ILE A 174 16.40 -11.74 -8.66
C ILE A 174 16.75 -12.37 -10.02
N GLU A 175 15.77 -12.51 -10.90
CA GLU A 175 15.95 -12.97 -12.28
C GLU A 175 16.82 -12.01 -13.11
N ASP A 176 16.51 -10.70 -13.07
CA ASP A 176 17.31 -9.64 -13.70
C ASP A 176 18.78 -9.64 -13.23
N ALA A 177 19.03 -10.08 -11.99
CA ALA A 177 20.37 -10.20 -11.41
C ALA A 177 21.13 -11.47 -11.86
N GLY A 178 20.51 -12.30 -12.71
CA GLY A 178 21.12 -13.49 -13.31
C GLY A 178 20.87 -14.78 -12.55
N VAL A 179 19.90 -14.82 -11.63
CA VAL A 179 19.46 -16.07 -10.98
C VAL A 179 18.29 -16.60 -11.78
N SER A 180 18.47 -17.72 -12.49
CA SER A 180 17.39 -18.34 -13.26
C SER A 180 17.63 -19.84 -13.37
N ASP A 181 16.56 -20.62 -13.38
CA ASP A 181 16.52 -22.05 -13.67
C ASP A 181 16.29 -22.32 -15.17
N ILE A 182 16.01 -21.27 -15.95
CA ILE A 182 15.84 -21.34 -17.40
C ILE A 182 17.16 -20.88 -18.06
N PRO A 183 17.75 -21.69 -18.97
CA PRO A 183 18.96 -21.31 -19.69
C PRO A 183 18.74 -20.01 -20.47
N SER A 184 19.43 -18.95 -20.07
CA SER A 184 19.41 -17.64 -20.73
C SER A 184 20.82 -17.05 -20.84
N ASN A 185 21.04 -16.17 -21.80
CA ASN A 185 22.36 -15.54 -22.01
C ASN A 185 22.85 -14.72 -20.81
N ASN A 186 21.97 -14.35 -19.88
CA ASN A 186 22.28 -13.56 -18.69
C ASN A 186 22.30 -14.40 -17.40
N GLN A 187 22.18 -15.73 -17.49
CA GLN A 187 22.22 -16.62 -16.33
C GLN A 187 23.64 -16.65 -15.72
N ILE A 188 23.72 -16.34 -14.44
CA ILE A 188 24.93 -16.38 -13.61
C ILE A 188 24.84 -17.54 -12.60
N ILE A 189 23.64 -17.75 -12.04
CA ILE A 189 23.37 -18.75 -11.00
C ILE A 189 22.18 -19.61 -11.44
N ASP A 190 22.39 -20.94 -11.45
CA ASP A 190 21.36 -21.94 -11.72
C ASP A 190 20.52 -22.22 -10.46
N ALA A 191 19.45 -21.47 -10.30
CA ALA A 191 18.49 -21.63 -9.21
C ALA A 191 17.14 -21.01 -9.56
N ASP A 192 16.06 -21.61 -9.05
CA ASP A 192 14.71 -21.07 -9.18
C ASP A 192 14.60 -19.70 -8.45
N PRO A 193 14.16 -18.63 -9.15
CA PRO A 193 14.05 -17.28 -8.59
C PRO A 193 13.09 -17.19 -7.39
N PHE A 194 12.00 -17.95 -7.39
CA PHE A 194 11.01 -17.95 -6.32
C PHE A 194 11.52 -18.65 -5.06
N PHE A 195 12.16 -19.81 -5.19
CA PHE A 195 12.80 -20.49 -4.06
C PHE A 195 13.95 -19.66 -3.49
N THR A 196 14.67 -18.92 -4.35
CA THR A 196 15.68 -17.96 -3.92
C THR A 196 15.06 -16.82 -3.11
N TYR A 197 13.93 -16.27 -3.57
CA TYR A 197 13.16 -15.29 -2.81
C TYR A 197 12.74 -15.85 -1.43
N VAL A 198 12.14 -17.04 -1.37
CA VAL A 198 11.69 -17.66 -0.10
C VAL A 198 12.86 -17.87 0.86
N LYS A 199 14.01 -18.32 0.37
CA LYS A 199 15.24 -18.45 1.18
C LYS A 199 15.81 -17.11 1.63
N SER A 200 15.48 -16.00 0.96
CA SER A 200 15.93 -14.65 1.34
C SER A 200 15.07 -14.01 2.44
N ILE A 201 13.83 -14.49 2.67
CA ILE A 201 12.90 -13.96 3.67
C ILE A 201 13.54 -13.84 5.08
N PRO A 202 14.24 -14.87 5.62
CA PRO A 202 14.89 -14.76 6.94
C PRO A 202 15.95 -13.66 7.04
N PHE A 203 16.52 -13.23 5.91
CA PHE A 203 17.52 -12.15 5.83
C PHE A 203 16.89 -10.77 5.66
N SER A 204 15.55 -10.68 5.58
CA SER A 204 14.82 -9.41 5.60
C SER A 204 14.74 -8.83 7.02
N PHE A 205 15.91 -8.54 7.60
CA PHE A 205 16.07 -8.14 9.00
C PHE A 205 15.21 -6.95 9.36
N TYR A 206 15.15 -5.92 8.50
CA TYR A 206 14.30 -4.75 8.74
C TYR A 206 12.83 -5.16 8.93
N SER A 207 12.27 -5.96 8.00
CA SER A 207 10.87 -6.38 8.06
C SER A 207 10.57 -7.21 9.31
N ILE A 208 11.45 -8.17 9.63
CA ILE A 208 11.28 -9.03 10.81
C ILE A 208 11.36 -8.19 12.09
N CYS A 209 12.38 -7.34 12.21
CA CYS A 209 12.61 -6.52 13.40
C CYS A 209 11.50 -5.49 13.61
N ILE A 210 11.02 -4.82 12.56
CA ILE A 210 9.97 -3.80 12.71
C ILE A 210 8.61 -4.42 13.03
N ILE A 211 8.26 -5.56 12.41
CA ILE A 211 7.05 -6.31 12.74
C ILE A 211 7.12 -6.77 14.20
N ALA A 212 8.24 -7.38 14.62
CA ALA A 212 8.43 -7.80 16.01
C ALA A 212 8.35 -6.62 17.00
N SER A 213 8.91 -5.46 16.62
CA SER A 213 8.83 -4.23 17.40
C SER A 213 7.39 -3.75 17.56
N VAL A 214 6.58 -3.80 16.50
CA VAL A 214 5.14 -3.47 16.57
C VAL A 214 4.41 -4.41 17.53
N PHE A 215 4.61 -5.72 17.42
CA PHE A 215 4.04 -6.69 18.36
C PHE A 215 4.44 -6.38 19.81
N PHE A 216 5.72 -6.07 20.04
CA PHE A 216 6.24 -5.72 21.36
C PHE A 216 5.61 -4.42 21.90
N ILE A 217 5.53 -3.37 21.09
CA ILE A 217 4.94 -2.07 21.43
C ILE A 217 3.48 -2.23 21.86
N VAL A 218 2.68 -2.95 21.07
CA VAL A 218 1.26 -3.18 21.34
C VAL A 218 1.06 -4.12 22.55
N TYR A 219 1.90 -5.14 22.69
CA TYR A 219 1.83 -6.07 23.82
C TYR A 219 2.18 -5.39 25.15
N ARG A 220 3.30 -4.64 25.19
CA ARG A 220 3.79 -3.95 26.40
C ARG A 220 3.11 -2.61 26.64
N ARG A 221 2.34 -2.09 25.67
CA ARG A 221 1.73 -0.76 25.68
C ARG A 221 2.74 0.35 25.97
N ILE A 222 3.90 0.27 25.34
CA ILE A 222 4.95 1.27 25.52
C ILE A 222 4.87 2.33 24.42
N SER A 223 5.11 3.57 24.80
CA SER A 223 5.35 4.68 23.90
C SER A 223 6.61 5.39 24.41
N TYR A 224 7.55 5.70 23.51
CA TYR A 224 8.84 6.28 23.89
C TYR A 224 9.18 7.51 23.04
N GLY A 225 10.03 8.38 23.58
CA GLY A 225 10.46 9.61 22.92
C GLY A 225 9.30 10.51 22.53
N ALA A 226 9.34 11.06 21.30
CA ALA A 226 8.30 11.95 20.78
C ALA A 226 6.90 11.31 20.80
N MET A 227 6.80 9.99 20.62
CA MET A 227 5.52 9.27 20.62
C MET A 227 4.82 9.32 21.99
N ALA A 228 5.58 9.27 23.09
CA ALA A 228 5.04 9.36 24.44
C ALA A 228 4.40 10.74 24.71
N HIS A 229 5.07 11.80 24.27
CA HIS A 229 4.55 13.17 24.38
C HIS A 229 3.26 13.36 23.57
N LEU A 230 3.21 12.81 22.35
CA LEU A 230 2.02 12.87 21.50
C LEU A 230 0.83 12.10 22.10
N GLU A 231 1.08 10.94 22.73
CA GLU A 231 0.03 10.23 23.46
C GLU A 231 -0.47 11.00 24.68
N GLU A 232 0.42 11.66 25.41
CA GLU A 232 0.01 12.51 26.53
C GLU A 232 -0.84 13.69 26.06
N GLN A 233 -0.46 14.33 24.95
CA GLN A 233 -1.25 15.39 24.32
C GLN A 233 -2.61 14.89 23.85
N ALA A 234 -2.68 13.71 23.22
CA ALA A 234 -3.93 13.11 22.78
C ALA A 234 -4.89 12.85 23.95
N LYS A 235 -4.38 12.38 25.10
CA LYS A 235 -5.19 12.15 26.31
C LYS A 235 -5.74 13.43 26.94
N ARG A 236 -5.11 14.58 26.70
CA ARG A 236 -5.59 15.89 27.18
C ARG A 236 -6.71 16.45 26.30
N GLN A 237 -6.96 15.87 25.12
CA GLN A 237 -8.06 16.28 24.25
C GLN A 237 -9.38 15.72 24.77
N THR A 238 -10.44 16.51 24.64
CA THR A 238 -11.79 16.04 24.92
C THR A 238 -12.16 15.00 23.86
N PRO A 239 -12.64 13.80 24.24
CA PRO A 239 -13.11 12.84 23.26
C PRO A 239 -14.23 13.46 22.42
N PRO A 240 -14.25 13.23 21.10
CA PRO A 240 -15.34 13.72 20.27
C PRO A 240 -16.67 13.19 20.81
N ILE A 241 -17.69 14.06 20.85
CA ILE A 241 -19.03 13.72 21.37
C ILE A 241 -19.50 12.43 20.68
N GLU A 242 -19.96 11.46 21.48
CA GLU A 242 -20.32 10.09 21.07
C GLU A 242 -21.37 10.07 19.93
N GLU A 243 -22.12 11.17 19.78
CA GLU A 243 -23.02 11.47 18.66
C GLU A 243 -22.35 11.41 17.27
N THR A 244 -21.05 11.66 17.15
CA THR A 244 -20.35 11.64 15.85
C THR A 244 -20.11 10.21 15.36
N ILE A 245 -20.00 9.25 16.29
CA ILE A 245 -19.84 7.82 15.98
C ILE A 245 -21.21 7.13 15.84
N THR A 246 -22.26 7.70 16.44
CA THR A 246 -23.63 7.15 16.45
C THR A 246 -24.61 7.83 15.48
N ARG A 247 -24.31 9.00 14.90
CA ARG A 247 -25.13 9.61 13.83
C ARG A 247 -25.01 8.80 12.53
N LYS A 248 -25.84 7.76 12.42
CA LYS A 248 -26.52 7.20 11.23
C LYS A 248 -26.87 5.71 11.46
N THR A 249 -27.49 5.37 12.59
CA THR A 249 -27.80 3.96 12.90
C THR A 249 -29.09 3.41 12.28
N SER A 250 -29.85 4.14 11.47
CA SER A 250 -31.15 3.63 11.02
C SER A 250 -31.14 2.77 9.74
N GLU A 251 -30.21 2.94 8.78
CA GLU A 251 -30.24 2.12 7.53
C GLU A 251 -28.85 1.91 6.87
N GLU A 252 -27.77 1.91 7.65
CA GLU A 252 -26.44 1.68 7.08
C GLU A 252 -26.18 0.19 6.82
N SER A 253 -25.67 -0.12 5.62
CA SER A 253 -25.52 -1.51 5.19
C SER A 253 -24.07 -1.92 5.36
N ILE A 254 -23.83 -2.91 6.22
CA ILE A 254 -22.52 -3.57 6.37
C ILE A 254 -22.01 -4.09 5.01
N ALA A 255 -22.94 -4.45 4.11
CA ALA A 255 -22.62 -4.88 2.76
C ALA A 255 -21.83 -3.80 1.99
N SER A 256 -22.09 -2.50 2.20
CA SER A 256 -21.32 -1.44 1.54
C SER A 256 -19.83 -1.46 1.90
N PHE A 257 -19.47 -2.01 3.06
CA PHE A 257 -18.08 -2.20 3.47
C PHE A 257 -17.52 -3.56 3.02
N LEU A 258 -18.32 -4.62 3.13
CA LEU A 258 -17.89 -5.97 2.77
C LEU A 258 -17.76 -6.18 1.25
N ILE A 259 -18.58 -5.53 0.43
CA ILE A 259 -18.58 -5.69 -1.03
C ILE A 259 -17.18 -5.42 -1.60
N PRO A 260 -16.54 -4.25 -1.38
CA PRO A 260 -15.20 -4.01 -1.89
C PRO A 260 -14.19 -5.04 -1.43
N LEU A 261 -14.22 -5.39 -0.14
CA LEU A 261 -13.28 -6.36 0.42
C LEU A 261 -13.45 -7.74 -0.21
N THR A 262 -14.68 -8.22 -0.35
CA THR A 262 -14.96 -9.49 -1.02
C THR A 262 -14.58 -9.45 -2.50
N CYS A 263 -14.75 -8.32 -3.17
CA CYS A 263 -14.31 -8.15 -4.55
C CYS A 263 -12.78 -8.25 -4.65
N PHE A 264 -12.04 -7.59 -3.75
CA PHE A 264 -10.58 -7.73 -3.72
C PHE A 264 -10.15 -9.15 -3.41
N LEU A 265 -10.80 -9.84 -2.46
CA LEU A 265 -10.46 -11.20 -2.10
C LEU A 265 -10.72 -12.21 -3.23
N LEU A 266 -11.80 -12.01 -4.02
CA LEU A 266 -12.22 -12.94 -5.07
C LEU A 266 -11.61 -12.62 -6.43
N PHE A 267 -11.65 -11.36 -6.86
CA PHE A 267 -11.24 -10.98 -8.21
C PHE A 267 -9.74 -10.73 -8.35
N LEU A 268 -9.04 -10.33 -7.28
CA LEU A 268 -7.59 -10.12 -7.37
C LEU A 268 -6.84 -11.41 -7.74
N PRO A 269 -7.06 -12.57 -7.07
CA PRO A 269 -6.42 -13.81 -7.48
C PRO A 269 -6.80 -14.23 -8.91
N ILE A 270 -8.05 -14.03 -9.31
CA ILE A 270 -8.53 -14.32 -10.67
C ILE A 270 -7.75 -13.50 -11.70
N PHE A 271 -7.62 -12.18 -11.49
CA PHE A 271 -6.89 -11.32 -12.41
C PHE A 271 -5.38 -11.56 -12.40
N LEU A 272 -4.80 -11.90 -11.25
CA LEU A 272 -3.39 -12.28 -11.18
C LEU A 272 -3.13 -13.52 -12.04
N LEU A 273 -3.98 -14.55 -11.94
CA LEU A 273 -3.85 -15.78 -12.72
C LEU A 273 -4.20 -15.58 -14.20
N TYR A 274 -5.20 -14.76 -14.51
CA TYR A 274 -5.60 -14.46 -15.88
C TYR A 274 -4.50 -13.67 -16.62
N LEU A 275 -4.02 -12.57 -16.03
CA LEU A 275 -2.95 -11.76 -16.62
C LEU A 275 -1.59 -12.48 -16.58
N GLY A 276 -1.43 -13.45 -15.69
CA GLY A 276 -0.29 -14.35 -15.62
C GLY A 276 -0.33 -15.50 -16.63
N ASN A 277 -1.33 -15.55 -17.52
CA ASN A 277 -1.48 -16.61 -18.52
C ASN A 277 -1.52 -18.03 -17.92
N SER A 278 -2.27 -18.20 -16.82
CA SER A 278 -2.40 -19.49 -16.14
C SER A 278 -3.16 -20.53 -16.98
N GLN A 279 -2.76 -21.79 -16.86
CA GLN A 279 -3.45 -22.95 -17.44
C GLN A 279 -4.94 -23.02 -17.09
N LEU A 280 -5.35 -22.53 -15.92
CA LEU A 280 -6.76 -22.47 -15.51
C LEU A 280 -7.64 -21.62 -16.46
N PHE A 281 -7.04 -20.66 -17.16
CA PHE A 281 -7.72 -19.79 -18.13
C PHE A 281 -7.30 -20.11 -19.57
N GLY A 282 -6.73 -21.30 -19.82
CA GLY A 282 -6.27 -21.73 -21.14
C GLY A 282 -4.86 -21.27 -21.51
N GLY A 283 -4.09 -20.75 -20.56
CA GLY A 283 -2.70 -20.35 -20.75
C GLY A 283 -1.70 -21.50 -20.62
N GLN A 284 -0.41 -21.17 -20.65
CA GLN A 284 0.68 -22.16 -20.58
C GLN A 284 1.26 -22.32 -19.17
N ASN A 285 1.13 -21.28 -18.35
CA ASN A 285 1.86 -21.16 -17.09
C ASN A 285 1.16 -21.93 -15.96
N GLY A 286 1.95 -22.57 -15.10
CA GLY A 286 1.44 -23.12 -13.83
C GLY A 286 0.87 -22.02 -12.91
N LEU A 287 0.26 -22.41 -11.78
CA LEU A 287 -0.27 -21.44 -10.81
C LEU A 287 0.82 -20.48 -10.29
N LEU A 288 1.99 -21.02 -9.96
CA LEU A 288 3.09 -20.24 -9.39
C LEU A 288 3.77 -19.35 -10.44
N GLU A 289 4.05 -19.93 -11.62
CA GLU A 289 4.64 -19.24 -12.76
C GLU A 289 3.73 -18.11 -13.28
N ALA A 290 2.41 -18.30 -13.25
CA ALA A 290 1.47 -17.24 -13.56
C ALA A 290 1.60 -16.05 -12.61
N LEU A 291 1.84 -16.28 -11.31
CA LEU A 291 2.06 -15.19 -10.35
C LEU A 291 3.41 -14.47 -10.55
N GLN A 292 4.40 -15.14 -11.15
CA GLN A 292 5.71 -14.54 -11.45
C GLN A 292 5.63 -13.62 -12.68
N HIS A 293 4.91 -14.03 -13.72
CA HIS A 293 4.82 -13.29 -14.98
C HIS A 293 3.62 -12.33 -15.08
N THR A 294 2.79 -12.23 -14.03
CA THR A 294 1.60 -11.38 -14.06
C THR A 294 1.93 -9.89 -13.91
N ASN A 295 1.10 -9.04 -14.50
CA ASN A 295 1.13 -7.60 -14.22
C ASN A 295 0.26 -7.29 -13.00
N VAL A 296 0.90 -7.31 -11.84
CA VAL A 296 0.26 -7.06 -10.54
C VAL A 296 -0.50 -5.72 -10.49
N MET A 297 0.09 -4.65 -11.03
CA MET A 297 -0.52 -3.32 -11.02
C MET A 297 -1.81 -3.29 -11.86
N ALA A 298 -1.80 -3.95 -13.02
CA ALA A 298 -3.00 -4.10 -13.84
C ALA A 298 -4.07 -4.96 -13.14
N SER A 299 -3.69 -6.07 -12.49
CA SER A 299 -4.63 -6.90 -11.73
C SER A 299 -5.31 -6.11 -10.61
N LEU A 300 -4.55 -5.32 -9.85
CA LEU A 300 -5.09 -4.41 -8.83
C LEU A 300 -6.03 -3.35 -9.42
N CYS A 301 -5.66 -2.77 -10.55
CA CYS A 301 -6.47 -1.78 -11.25
C CYS A 301 -7.81 -2.37 -11.69
N PHE A 302 -7.82 -3.50 -12.40
CA PHE A 302 -9.06 -4.17 -12.83
C PHE A 302 -9.94 -4.61 -11.66
N THR A 303 -9.32 -5.12 -10.59
CA THR A 303 -10.03 -5.45 -9.36
C THR A 303 -10.71 -4.22 -8.75
N SER A 304 -10.02 -3.08 -8.74
CA SER A 304 -10.56 -1.82 -8.22
C SER A 304 -11.70 -1.28 -9.09
N ILE A 305 -11.62 -1.44 -10.42
CA ILE A 305 -12.72 -1.11 -11.33
C ILE A 305 -13.96 -1.95 -10.99
N ILE A 306 -13.82 -3.28 -10.95
CA ILE A 306 -14.95 -4.18 -10.63
C ILE A 306 -15.54 -3.85 -9.26
N SER A 307 -14.69 -3.67 -8.25
CA SER A 307 -15.09 -3.30 -6.89
C SER A 307 -15.89 -1.98 -6.87
N SER A 308 -15.40 -0.94 -7.56
CA SER A 308 -16.07 0.36 -7.63
C SER A 308 -17.42 0.29 -8.37
N VAL A 309 -17.51 -0.51 -9.44
CA VAL A 309 -18.74 -0.71 -10.22
C VAL A 309 -19.78 -1.47 -9.41
N ILE A 310 -19.41 -2.60 -8.80
CA ILE A 310 -20.33 -3.41 -7.99
C ILE A 310 -20.83 -2.60 -6.79
N LEU A 311 -19.94 -1.88 -6.10
CA LEU A 311 -20.34 -1.00 -5.02
C LEU A 311 -21.25 0.12 -5.52
N GLY A 312 -20.91 0.78 -6.63
CA GLY A 312 -21.74 1.83 -7.24
C GLY A 312 -23.14 1.35 -7.58
N VAL A 313 -23.27 0.20 -8.23
CA VAL A 313 -24.55 -0.44 -8.57
C VAL A 313 -25.33 -0.79 -7.32
N PHE A 314 -24.68 -1.38 -6.31
CA PHE A 314 -25.32 -1.70 -5.03
C PHE A 314 -25.89 -0.44 -4.34
N LEU A 315 -25.15 0.66 -4.36
CA LEU A 315 -25.58 1.93 -3.76
C LEU A 315 -26.72 2.60 -4.53
N LEU A 316 -26.74 2.49 -5.87
CA LEU A 316 -27.86 2.92 -6.70
C LEU A 316 -29.11 2.07 -6.43
N TYR A 317 -28.94 0.75 -6.34
CA TYR A 317 -30.04 -0.18 -6.02
C TYR A 317 -30.66 0.12 -4.66
N LYS A 318 -29.84 0.42 -3.65
CA LYS A 318 -30.30 0.83 -2.32
C LYS A 318 -30.78 2.29 -2.25
N LYS A 319 -30.81 3.02 -3.38
CA LYS A 319 -31.18 4.45 -3.47
C LYS A 319 -30.42 5.37 -2.49
N LYS A 320 -29.21 4.97 -2.09
CA LYS A 320 -28.38 5.74 -1.15
C LYS A 320 -27.65 6.91 -1.80
N THR A 321 -27.55 6.89 -3.12
CA THR A 321 -26.91 7.93 -3.94
C THR A 321 -27.56 7.94 -5.32
N THR A 322 -27.45 9.08 -6.00
CA THR A 322 -27.86 9.25 -7.40
C THR A 322 -26.63 9.11 -8.31
N ILE A 323 -26.83 8.88 -9.61
CA ILE A 323 -25.75 8.86 -10.61
C ILE A 323 -24.91 10.15 -10.56
N LYS A 324 -25.56 11.32 -10.44
CA LYS A 324 -24.87 12.60 -10.23
C LYS A 324 -24.02 12.62 -8.95
N GLY A 325 -24.54 12.02 -7.88
CA GLY A 325 -23.82 11.87 -6.62
C GLY A 325 -22.56 11.02 -6.79
N LEU A 326 -22.64 9.89 -7.49
CA LEU A 326 -21.47 9.04 -7.80
C LEU A 326 -20.40 9.82 -8.57
N PHE A 327 -20.77 10.58 -9.61
CA PHE A 327 -19.82 11.41 -10.35
C PHE A 327 -19.15 12.47 -9.48
N GLN A 328 -19.92 13.14 -8.61
CA GLN A 328 -19.36 14.10 -7.65
C GLN A 328 -18.41 13.42 -6.67
N VAL A 329 -18.73 12.20 -6.20
CA VAL A 329 -17.85 11.43 -5.33
C VAL A 329 -16.53 11.09 -6.04
N SER A 330 -16.59 10.58 -7.27
CA SER A 330 -15.39 10.26 -8.05
C SER A 330 -14.52 11.48 -8.29
N PHE A 331 -15.13 12.62 -8.62
CA PHE A 331 -14.40 13.85 -8.84
C PHE A 331 -13.74 14.39 -7.56
N ALA A 332 -14.49 14.42 -6.45
CA ALA A 332 -13.98 14.87 -5.16
C ALA A 332 -12.86 13.97 -4.63
N SER A 333 -12.99 12.65 -4.83
CA SER A 333 -11.99 11.67 -4.39
C SER A 333 -10.65 11.83 -5.10
N ILE A 334 -10.64 12.11 -6.40
CA ILE A 334 -9.40 12.24 -7.20
C ILE A 334 -8.68 13.54 -6.85
N TRP A 335 -9.42 14.62 -6.58
CA TRP A 335 -8.87 15.94 -6.29
C TRP A 335 -8.64 16.20 -4.79
N GLY A 336 -8.93 15.23 -3.92
CA GLY A 336 -8.80 15.40 -2.47
C GLY A 336 -9.69 16.51 -1.89
N MET A 337 -10.75 16.90 -2.62
CA MET A 337 -11.69 17.93 -2.17
C MET A 337 -12.60 17.33 -1.10
N ARG A 338 -12.23 17.51 0.17
CA ARG A 338 -13.14 17.28 1.30
C ARG A 338 -14.16 18.41 1.35
N ASN A 339 -15.42 18.09 1.07
CA ASN A 339 -16.56 18.91 1.49
C ASN A 339 -16.77 18.85 2.99
#